data_AF-A0A7V2RKM3-F1
#
_entry.id   AF-A0A7V2RKM3-F1
#
_cell.length_a   1.000
_cell.length_b   1.000
_cell.length_c   1.000
_cell.angle_alpha   90.00
_cell.angle_beta   90.00
_cell.angle_gamma   90.00
#
_symmetry.space_group_name_H-M   'P 1'
#
loop_
_entity.id
_entity.type
_entity.pdbx_description
1 polymer ?
#
loop_
_entity_poly.entity_id
_entity_poly.type
_entity_poly.pdbx_seq_one_letter_code
_entity_poly.pdbx_strand_id
1 'polypeptide(L)'
;MGSRPIKEQILIGEFPDPAQPVQTALPCYLPEAAQVSIIVQDEIGRARFNKTYHLPEGEGEIAVDLSTFTPGNYNAWVEVSSKTFIRSLTIPENGNGNSRGWLGKLFG
;
A
#
# COMPACT_ATOMS: atom_id res chain seq x y z
N MET A 1 9.39 8.72 34.71
CA MET A 1 8.84 7.62 33.87
C MET A 1 9.44 7.79 32.49
N GLY A 2 10.45 7.00 32.15
CA GLY A 2 11.15 7.10 30.86
C GLY A 2 10.30 6.48 29.76
N SER A 3 9.98 7.27 28.74
CA SER A 3 9.37 6.77 27.51
C SER A 3 10.32 5.75 26.90
N ARG A 4 9.87 4.49 26.73
CA ARG A 4 10.66 3.48 26.01
C ARG A 4 10.97 4.02 24.61
N PRO A 5 12.20 3.89 24.11
CA PRO A 5 12.54 4.34 22.77
C PRO A 5 11.68 3.57 21.75
N ILE A 6 11.11 4.29 20.78
CA ILE A 6 10.25 3.78 19.69
C ILE A 6 10.97 2.71 18.82
N LYS A 7 12.28 2.52 19.03
CA LYS A 7 13.16 1.61 18.29
C LYS A 7 12.80 0.12 18.35
N GLU A 8 11.85 -0.31 19.19
CA GLU A 8 11.45 -1.72 19.31
C GLU A 8 10.13 -2.06 18.58
N GLN A 9 9.46 -1.08 17.99
CA GLN A 9 8.16 -1.31 17.37
C GLN A 9 8.27 -1.47 15.85
N ILE A 10 7.73 -2.57 15.31
CA ILE A 10 7.47 -2.71 13.88
C ILE A 10 6.42 -1.67 13.45
N LEU A 11 6.76 -0.85 12.46
CA LEU A 11 5.86 0.12 11.85
C LEU A 11 5.65 -0.24 10.39
N ILE A 12 4.38 -0.32 9.98
CA ILE A 12 3.97 -0.46 8.59
C ILE A 12 3.11 0.75 8.26
N GLY A 13 3.50 1.51 7.24
CA GLY A 13 2.78 2.70 6.79
C GLY A 13 1.48 2.36 6.06
N GLU A 14 0.87 3.40 5.51
CA GLU A 14 -0.32 3.30 4.66
C GLU A 14 0.08 3.33 3.19
N PHE A 15 -0.80 2.84 2.30
CA PHE A 15 -0.59 3.05 0.87
C PHE A 15 -0.79 4.55 0.54
N PRO A 16 0.11 5.17 -0.23
CA PRO A 16 -0.12 6.52 -0.76
C PRO A 16 -1.42 6.58 -1.57
N ASP A 17 -2.03 7.77 -1.59
CA ASP A 17 -3.27 8.05 -2.32
C ASP A 17 -3.13 7.60 -3.79
N PRO A 18 -4.00 6.69 -4.27
CA PRO A 18 -3.88 6.03 -5.56
C PRO A 18 -4.22 6.92 -6.77
N ALA A 19 -4.21 8.25 -6.61
CA ALA A 19 -4.29 9.21 -7.71
C ALA A 19 -3.27 8.93 -8.84
N GLN A 20 -2.24 8.11 -8.60
CA GLN A 20 -1.37 7.53 -9.64
C GLN A 20 -1.19 6.02 -9.41
N PRO A 21 -1.77 5.14 -10.23
CA PRO A 21 -2.01 3.72 -9.88
C PRO A 21 -0.91 2.74 -10.31
N VAL A 22 0.32 3.18 -10.58
CA VAL A 22 1.27 2.32 -11.32
C VAL A 22 2.26 1.58 -10.41
N GLN A 23 2.64 2.16 -9.27
CA GLN A 23 3.49 1.51 -8.28
C GLN A 23 3.28 2.21 -6.94
N THR A 24 3.05 1.42 -5.90
CA THR A 24 2.90 1.94 -4.55
C THR A 24 3.94 1.30 -3.65
N ALA A 25 4.51 2.08 -2.74
CA ALA A 25 5.47 1.62 -1.76
C ALA A 25 4.86 1.81 -0.37
N LEU A 26 4.87 0.76 0.44
CA LEU A 26 4.52 0.87 1.86
C LEU A 26 5.79 1.22 2.63
N PRO A 27 5.91 2.42 3.22
CA PRO A 27 7.04 2.72 4.08
C PRO A 27 6.96 1.83 5.32
N CYS A 28 8.10 1.33 5.79
CA CYS A 28 8.17 0.48 6.96
C CYS A 28 9.39 0.80 7.83
N TYR A 29 9.29 0.47 9.11
CA TYR A 29 10.43 0.40 10.02
C TYR A 29 10.43 -0.96 10.71
N LEU A 30 11.56 -1.66 10.61
CA LEU A 30 11.78 -2.93 11.29
C LEU A 30 12.86 -2.77 12.37
N PRO A 31 12.60 -3.19 13.62
CA PRO A 31 13.60 -3.14 14.70
C PRO A 31 14.72 -4.17 14.52
N GLU A 32 14.49 -5.20 13.71
CA GLU A 32 15.43 -6.26 13.36
C GLU A 32 15.16 -6.74 11.93
N ALA A 33 16.13 -7.38 11.28
CA ALA A 33 15.93 -7.97 9.96
C ALA A 33 14.83 -9.04 10.01
N ALA A 34 13.83 -8.94 9.14
CA ALA A 34 12.67 -9.82 9.18
C ALA A 34 12.15 -10.18 7.78
N GLN A 35 11.40 -11.29 7.76
CA GLN A 35 10.60 -11.67 6.62
C GLN A 35 9.24 -10.97 6.70
N VAL A 36 8.86 -10.29 5.61
CA VAL A 36 7.58 -9.59 5.49
C VAL A 36 6.76 -10.22 4.37
N SER A 37 5.62 -10.82 4.70
CA SER A 37 4.68 -11.32 3.70
C SER A 37 3.58 -10.30 3.46
N ILE A 38 3.26 -10.05 2.20
CA ILE A 38 2.15 -9.19 1.78
C ILE A 38 1.20 -9.99 0.93
N ILE A 39 -0.08 -10.01 1.33
CA ILE A 39 -1.17 -10.57 0.56
C ILE A 39 -2.20 -9.46 0.32
N VAL A 40 -2.44 -9.11 -0.94
CA VAL A 40 -3.52 -8.17 -1.29
C VAL A 40 -4.71 -8.96 -1.81
N GLN A 41 -5.87 -8.75 -1.19
CA GLN A 41 -7.12 -9.41 -1.52
C GLN A 41 -8.15 -8.41 -2.04
N ASP A 42 -8.97 -8.83 -3.00
CA ASP A 42 -10.17 -8.08 -3.40
C ASP A 42 -11.29 -8.18 -2.35
N GLU A 43 -12.40 -7.48 -2.58
CA GLU A 43 -13.56 -7.40 -1.67
C GLU A 43 -14.20 -8.77 -1.34
N ILE A 44 -13.99 -9.78 -2.18
CA ILE A 44 -14.49 -11.15 -1.97
C ILE A 44 -13.41 -12.09 -1.41
N GLY A 45 -12.25 -11.55 -1.03
CA GLY A 45 -11.16 -12.29 -0.38
C GLY A 45 -10.22 -13.03 -1.34
N ARG A 46 -10.31 -12.82 -2.67
CA ARG A 46 -9.38 -13.45 -3.61
C ARG A 46 -8.05 -12.73 -3.61
N ALA A 47 -6.97 -13.47 -3.40
CA ALA A 47 -5.61 -12.92 -3.48
C ALA A 47 -5.30 -12.48 -4.92
N ARG A 48 -4.94 -11.21 -5.08
CA ARG A 48 -4.48 -10.59 -6.34
C ARG A 48 -2.98 -10.36 -6.36
N PHE A 49 -2.38 -10.26 -5.18
CA PHE A 49 -0.93 -10.19 -5.01
C PHE A 49 -0.55 -11.00 -3.78
N ASN A 50 0.57 -11.73 -3.88
CA ASN A 50 1.18 -12.43 -2.77
C ASN A 50 2.69 -12.40 -2.99
N LYS A 51 3.42 -11.76 -2.07
CA LYS A 51 4.87 -11.71 -2.14
C LYS A 51 5.49 -11.62 -0.76
N THR A 52 6.63 -12.27 -0.62
CA THR A 52 7.44 -12.24 0.59
C THR A 52 8.74 -11.50 0.33
N TYR A 53 9.08 -10.59 1.23
CA TYR A 53 10.28 -9.77 1.22
C TYR A 53 11.19 -10.16 2.38
N HIS A 54 12.49 -10.08 2.17
CA HIS A 54 13.49 -10.17 3.23
C HIS A 54 14.09 -8.77 3.37
N LEU A 55 13.78 -8.09 4.47
CA LEU A 55 14.16 -6.71 4.68
C LEU A 55 15.17 -6.63 5.83
N PRO A 56 16.21 -5.77 5.71
CA PRO A 56 17.13 -5.51 6.81
C PRO A 56 16.44 -4.74 7.94
N GLU A 57 17.12 -4.61 9.08
CA GLU A 57 16.69 -3.70 10.14
C GLU A 57 16.73 -2.24 9.66
N GLY A 58 15.88 -1.39 10.23
CA GLY A 58 15.79 0.03 9.94
C GLY A 58 14.61 0.42 9.07
N GLU A 59 14.70 1.60 8.48
CA GLU A 59 13.70 2.15 7.56
C GLU A 59 13.83 1.49 6.18
N GLY A 60 12.69 1.27 5.53
CA GLY A 60 12.64 0.69 4.20
C GLY A 60 11.29 0.89 3.53
N GLU A 61 11.17 0.36 2.33
CA GLU A 61 9.96 0.44 1.53
C GLU A 61 9.62 -0.93 0.94
N ILE A 62 8.34 -1.28 1.00
CA ILE A 62 7.83 -2.51 0.41
C ILE A 62 7.08 -2.15 -0.86
N ALA A 63 7.74 -2.38 -2.00
CA ALA A 63 7.13 -2.13 -3.30
C ALA A 63 5.99 -3.12 -3.57
N VAL A 64 4.82 -2.61 -3.93
CA VAL A 64 3.66 -3.39 -4.37
C VAL A 64 3.29 -2.93 -5.77
N ASP A 65 3.36 -3.86 -6.73
CA ASP A 65 2.98 -3.59 -8.10
C ASP A 65 1.46 -3.77 -8.24
N LEU A 66 0.77 -2.65 -8.42
CA LEU A 66 -0.68 -2.58 -8.60
C LEU A 66 -1.09 -2.41 -10.07
N SER A 67 -0.14 -2.41 -11.01
CA SER A 67 -0.40 -2.09 -12.43
C SER A 67 -1.41 -3.02 -13.11
N THR A 68 -1.55 -4.25 -12.61
CA THR A 68 -2.47 -5.27 -13.15
C THR A 68 -3.80 -5.35 -12.42
N PHE A 69 -3.99 -4.55 -11.37
CA PHE A 69 -5.21 -4.56 -10.59
C PHE A 69 -6.31 -3.79 -11.31
N THR A 70 -7.52 -4.31 -11.23
CA THR A 70 -8.72 -3.61 -11.70
C THR A 70 -9.12 -2.51 -10.71
N PRO A 71 -9.89 -1.49 -11.14
CA PRO A 71 -10.55 -0.58 -10.22
C PRO A 71 -11.36 -1.32 -9.16
N GLY A 72 -11.32 -0.87 -7.91
CA GLY A 72 -12.04 -1.49 -6.80
C GLY A 72 -11.39 -1.31 -5.43
N ASN A 73 -12.01 -1.90 -4.42
CA ASN A 73 -11.50 -1.90 -3.05
C ASN A 73 -10.73 -3.18 -2.75
N TYR A 74 -9.62 -3.03 -2.03
CA TYR A 74 -8.74 -4.12 -1.68
C TYR A 74 -8.25 -3.98 -0.23
N ASN A 75 -7.87 -5.10 0.36
CA ASN A 75 -7.20 -5.15 1.66
C ASN A 75 -5.85 -5.83 1.51
N ALA A 76 -4.79 -5.17 1.97
CA ALA A 76 -3.47 -5.77 2.10
C ALA A 76 -3.25 -6.24 3.53
N TRP A 77 -2.95 -7.53 3.65
CA TRP A 77 -2.50 -8.18 4.86
C TRP A 77 -0.97 -8.20 4.83
N VAL A 78 -0.35 -7.52 5.78
CA VAL A 78 1.10 -7.45 5.94
C VAL A 78 1.49 -8.20 7.20
N GLU A 79 2.17 -9.32 7.04
CA GLU A 79 2.58 -10.21 8.12
C GLU A 79 4.09 -10.09 8.34
N VAL A 80 4.49 -9.77 9.58
CA VAL A 80 5.89 -9.65 9.98
C VAL A 80 6.06 -10.29 11.35
N SER A 81 6.93 -11.30 11.44
CA SER A 81 7.16 -12.08 12.66
C SER A 81 5.84 -12.64 13.21
N SER A 82 5.35 -12.12 14.35
CA SER A 82 4.08 -12.53 14.98
C SER A 82 2.98 -11.48 14.87
N LYS A 83 3.16 -10.46 14.03
CA LYS A 83 2.24 -9.33 13.87
C LYS A 83 1.62 -9.33 12.49
N THR A 84 0.35 -8.94 12.44
CA THR A 84 -0.41 -8.72 11.21
C THR A 84 -0.93 -7.29 11.18
N PHE A 85 -0.72 -6.61 10.07
CA PHE A 85 -1.22 -5.27 9.79
C PHE A 85 -2.17 -5.36 8.60
N ILE A 86 -3.32 -4.71 8.69
CA ILE A 86 -4.30 -4.65 7.60
C ILE A 86 -4.36 -3.22 7.10
N ARG A 87 -4.25 -3.05 5.78
CA ARG A 87 -4.28 -1.77 5.09
C ARG A 87 -5.31 -1.82 3.98
N SER A 88 -6.22 -0.86 3.96
CA SER A 88 -7.18 -0.74 2.88
C SER A 88 -6.60 0.13 1.76
N LEU A 89 -6.88 -0.24 0.51
CA LEU A 89 -6.51 0.54 -0.66
C LEU A 89 -7.67 0.51 -1.67
N THR A 90 -7.90 1.63 -2.34
CA THR A 90 -8.97 1.78 -3.34
C THR A 90 -8.36 2.19 -4.65
N ILE A 91 -8.36 1.30 -5.65
CA ILE A 91 -7.86 1.65 -6.97
C ILE A 91 -8.98 2.38 -7.72
N PRO A 92 -8.79 3.66 -8.09
CA PRO A 92 -9.84 4.40 -8.76
C PRO A 92 -10.10 3.81 -10.14
N GLU A 93 -11.32 3.98 -10.62
CA GLU A 93 -11.58 3.77 -12.04
C GLU A 93 -10.76 4.82 -12.79
N ASN A 94 -9.73 4.36 -13.52
CA ASN A 94 -9.05 5.21 -14.48
C ASN A 94 -10.10 5.60 -15.52
N GLY A 95 -10.79 6.71 -15.27
CA GLY A 95 -11.62 7.36 -16.24
C GLY A 95 -10.71 7.80 -17.37
N ASN A 96 -10.49 6.93 -18.35
CA ASN A 96 -10.06 7.35 -19.68
C ASN A 96 -11.24 8.03 -20.37
N GLY A 97 -11.80 9.04 -19.71
CA GLY A 97 -12.71 10.00 -20.27
C GLY A 97 -11.87 11.22 -20.55
N ASN A 98 -11.66 11.51 -21.83
CA ASN A 98 -11.21 12.81 -22.32
C ASN A 98 -11.70 13.93 -21.38
N SER A 99 -10.81 14.49 -20.56
CA SER A 99 -11.05 15.74 -19.85
C SER A 99 -10.97 16.91 -20.84
N ARG A 100 -11.87 16.90 -21.83
CA ARG A 100 -12.39 18.10 -22.47
C ARG A 100 -13.24 18.83 -21.43
N GLY A 101 -12.59 19.49 -20.47
CA GLY A 101 -13.28 20.05 -19.30
C GLY A 101 -12.77 21.38 -18.77
N TRP A 102 -11.71 21.97 -19.34
CA TRP A 102 -11.22 23.29 -18.92
C TRP A 102 -11.67 24.44 -19.85
N LEU A 103 -12.00 24.18 -21.12
CA LEU A 103 -12.35 25.25 -22.07
C LEU A 103 -13.86 25.59 -22.16
N GLY A 104 -14.72 24.95 -21.37
CA GLY A 104 -16.17 25.18 -21.40
C GLY A 104 -16.70 26.35 -20.56
N LYS A 105 -15.84 27.07 -19.82
CA LYS A 105 -16.24 28.15 -18.89
C LYS A 105 -15.90 29.57 -19.35
N LEU A 106 -15.56 29.77 -20.63
CA LEU A 106 -15.24 31.09 -21.17
C LEU A 106 -16.21 31.59 -22.26
N PHE A 107 -17.26 30.83 -22.59
CA PHE A 107 -18.30 31.23 -23.54
C PHE A 107 -19.71 30.82 -23.10
N GLY A 108 -20.01 30.99 -21.81
CA GLY A 108 -21.35 30.84 -21.23
C GLY A 108 -21.76 32.10 -20.49
#